data_AF-A0A6A4HFF6-F1
#
_entry.id   AF-A0A6A4HFF6-F1
#
_cell.length_a   1.000
_cell.length_b   1.000
_cell.length_c   1.000
_cell.angle_alpha   90.00
_cell.angle_beta   90.00
_cell.angle_gamma   90.00
#
_symmetry.space_group_name_H-M   'P 1'
#
loop_
_entity.id
_entity.type
_entity.pdbx_description
1 polymer ?
#
loop_
_entity_poly.entity_id
_entity_poly.type
_entity_poly.pdbx_seq_one_letter_code
_entity_poly.pdbx_strand_id
1 'polypeptide(L)'
;MLSSRLLSIICTAFGISMLASHQGVHAIFPNDISIVVPTFQPVYDVTIILVPNITQYFVPGPFGGRAFIGFLGGNLTNSSTGELEAEILPGVGGEFGILSASNGKFYVDVSFALQWTDDQTFAFVKQQGIGSQLRRSNIICHTYRSLHDSRMETNSASRQGIAENVLLLSILILTESSTPDGTIGYGRIFTKTSPDPTISS
;
A
#
# COMPACT_ATOMS: atom_id res chain seq x y z
N MET A 1 -29.02 17.93 58.58
CA MET A 1 -28.69 18.14 57.15
C MET A 1 -27.18 18.16 56.99
N LEU A 2 -26.55 16.98 56.88
CA LEU A 2 -25.10 16.79 56.77
C LEU A 2 -24.84 15.42 56.11
N SER A 3 -25.24 15.21 54.85
CA SER A 3 -24.95 13.92 54.19
C SER A 3 -25.03 13.88 52.66
N SER A 4 -24.64 14.93 51.94
CA SER A 4 -24.54 14.82 50.46
C SER A 4 -23.29 15.40 49.83
N ARG A 5 -22.47 16.18 50.56
CA ARG A 5 -21.25 16.78 50.02
C ARG A 5 -19.96 15.99 50.28
N LEU A 6 -19.93 15.07 51.25
CA LEU A 6 -18.75 14.24 51.51
C LEU A 6 -18.59 13.05 50.55
N LEU A 7 -19.69 12.53 49.99
CA LEU A 7 -19.64 11.33 49.13
C LEU A 7 -19.07 11.64 47.73
N SER A 8 -19.22 12.87 47.25
CA SER A 8 -18.76 13.28 45.91
C SER A 8 -17.27 13.59 45.82
N ILE A 9 -16.54 13.67 46.93
CA ILE A 9 -15.10 13.98 46.96
C ILE A 9 -14.25 12.69 47.03
N ILE A 10 -14.80 11.61 47.60
CA ILE A 10 -14.08 10.35 47.79
C ILE A 10 -13.98 9.53 46.49
N CYS A 11 -15.01 9.57 45.62
CA CYS A 11 -14.97 8.87 44.33
C CYS A 11 -13.98 9.49 43.33
N THR A 12 -13.72 10.80 43.40
CA THR A 12 -12.81 11.49 42.46
C THR A 12 -11.34 11.20 42.78
N ALA A 13 -11.00 10.92 44.04
CA ALA A 13 -9.62 10.65 44.47
C ALA A 13 -9.14 9.23 44.07
N PHE A 14 -10.05 8.25 43.98
CA PHE A 14 -9.71 6.88 43.55
C PHE A 14 -9.58 6.73 42.02
N GLY A 15 -10.25 7.57 41.23
CA GLY A 15 -10.14 7.54 39.76
C GLY A 15 -8.81 8.09 39.24
N ILE A 16 -8.24 9.08 39.94
CA ILE A 16 -6.98 9.73 39.52
C ILE A 16 -5.77 8.85 39.87
N SER A 17 -5.83 8.06 40.95
CA SER A 17 -4.70 7.18 41.33
C SER A 17 -4.50 5.99 40.39
N MET A 18 -5.57 5.47 39.75
CA MET A 18 -5.44 4.39 38.76
C MET A 18 -4.93 4.86 37.40
N LEU A 19 -5.11 6.13 37.05
CA LEU A 19 -4.54 6.72 35.83
C LEU A 19 -3.04 7.04 35.98
N ALA A 20 -2.55 7.19 37.21
CA ALA A 20 -1.13 7.45 37.50
C ALA A 20 -0.29 6.17 37.69
N SER A 21 -0.90 4.99 37.74
CA SER A 21 -0.19 3.72 37.98
C SER A 21 0.10 2.89 36.73
N HIS A 22 -0.32 3.32 35.54
CA HIS A 22 0.22 2.76 34.30
C HIS A 22 1.62 3.34 34.09
N GLN A 23 2.60 2.83 34.84
CA GLN A 23 3.98 2.87 34.36
C GLN A 23 3.95 2.17 33.01
N GLY A 24 4.26 2.91 31.94
CA GLY A 24 4.33 2.35 30.61
C GLY A 24 5.21 1.12 30.67
N VAL A 25 4.65 -0.04 30.34
CA VAL A 25 5.46 -1.24 30.16
C VAL A 25 6.30 -0.95 28.92
N HIS A 26 7.56 -0.55 29.13
CA HIS A 26 8.51 -0.48 28.04
C HIS A 26 8.60 -1.87 27.45
N ALA A 27 8.36 -2.00 26.14
CA ALA A 27 8.59 -3.24 25.43
C ALA A 27 10.10 -3.53 25.47
N ILE A 28 10.52 -4.34 26.43
CA ILE A 28 11.86 -4.93 26.45
C ILE A 28 11.72 -6.24 25.70
N PHE A 29 12.38 -6.34 24.55
CA PHE A 29 12.48 -7.61 23.87
C PHE A 29 13.31 -8.56 24.73
N PRO A 30 12.80 -9.78 25.02
CA PRO A 30 13.61 -10.85 25.58
C PRO A 30 14.90 -11.06 24.78
N ASN A 31 16.01 -11.39 25.44
CA ASN A 31 17.32 -11.53 24.80
C ASN A 31 17.39 -12.68 23.78
N ASP A 32 16.47 -13.62 23.88
CA ASP A 32 16.28 -14.75 22.96
C ASP A 32 15.42 -14.39 21.75
N ILE A 33 14.75 -13.23 21.75
CA ILE A 33 13.95 -12.75 20.63
C ILE A 33 14.79 -11.85 19.73
N SER A 34 14.95 -12.25 18.47
CA SER A 34 15.57 -11.43 17.44
C SER A 34 14.51 -10.95 16.46
N ILE A 35 14.17 -9.65 16.53
CA ILE A 35 13.31 -8.97 15.56
C ILE A 35 14.17 -7.97 14.81
N VAL A 36 14.51 -8.31 13.57
CA VAL A 36 15.26 -7.43 12.67
C VAL A 36 14.33 -6.45 11.95
N VAL A 37 14.86 -5.26 11.69
CA VAL A 37 14.18 -4.27 10.85
C VAL A 37 14.01 -4.85 9.44
N PRO A 38 12.79 -4.87 8.89
CA PRO A 38 12.58 -5.39 7.55
C PRO A 38 13.34 -4.59 6.49
N THR A 39 14.08 -5.29 5.64
CA THR A 39 14.74 -4.71 4.45
C THR A 39 14.11 -5.27 3.19
N PHE A 40 14.10 -4.46 2.13
CA PHE A 40 13.47 -4.79 0.86
C PHE A 40 14.41 -4.49 -0.29
N GLN A 41 14.37 -5.33 -1.32
CA GLN A 41 15.13 -5.13 -2.56
C GLN A 41 14.20 -5.02 -3.76
N PRO A 42 14.54 -4.18 -4.76
CA PRO A 42 13.75 -4.06 -5.96
C PRO A 42 13.79 -5.38 -6.76
N VAL A 43 12.65 -5.74 -7.36
CA VAL A 43 12.55 -6.91 -8.24
C VAL A 43 12.10 -6.47 -9.63
N TYR A 44 10.98 -5.75 -9.71
CA TYR A 44 10.43 -5.28 -10.97
C TYR A 44 10.17 -3.79 -10.96
N ASP A 45 10.49 -3.13 -12.06
CA ASP A 45 9.92 -1.84 -12.44
C ASP A 45 8.59 -2.07 -13.15
N VAL A 46 7.61 -1.24 -12.84
CA VAL A 46 6.24 -1.35 -13.34
C VAL A 46 5.92 -0.11 -14.16
N THR A 47 5.42 -0.32 -15.37
CA THR A 47 4.75 0.73 -16.15
C THR A 47 3.30 0.33 -16.29
N ILE A 48 2.38 1.21 -15.90
CA ILE A 48 0.92 0.98 -15.99
C ILE A 48 0.34 2.04 -16.91
N ILE A 49 -0.54 1.60 -17.81
CA ILE A 49 -1.34 2.50 -18.64
C ILE A 49 -2.75 2.51 -18.07
N LEU A 50 -3.21 3.67 -17.65
CA LEU A 50 -4.54 3.90 -17.11
C LEU A 50 -5.42 4.60 -18.14
N VAL A 51 -6.74 4.53 -17.96
CA VAL A 51 -7.68 5.32 -18.77
C VAL A 51 -7.30 6.81 -18.78
N PRO A 52 -7.46 7.53 -19.92
CA PRO A 52 -7.15 8.95 -19.98
C PRO A 52 -8.06 9.77 -19.06
N ASN A 53 -7.61 10.94 -18.64
CA ASN A 53 -8.35 11.86 -17.76
C ASN A 53 -8.80 11.22 -16.44
N ILE A 54 -7.90 10.50 -15.74
CA ILE A 54 -8.21 9.77 -14.50
C ILE A 54 -8.93 10.61 -13.43
N THR A 55 -8.76 11.93 -13.43
CA THR A 55 -9.43 12.86 -12.50
C THR A 55 -10.94 12.92 -12.68
N GLN A 56 -11.47 12.55 -13.86
CA GLN A 56 -12.91 12.45 -14.12
C GLN A 56 -13.56 11.23 -13.46
N TYR A 57 -12.75 10.24 -13.07
CA TYR A 57 -13.23 9.01 -12.43
C TYR A 57 -13.33 9.13 -10.91
N PHE A 58 -13.40 10.37 -10.41
CA PHE A 58 -13.66 10.67 -9.01
C PHE A 58 -15.15 10.97 -8.80
N VAL A 59 -15.81 10.14 -8.00
CA VAL A 59 -17.18 10.35 -7.53
C VAL A 59 -17.11 11.08 -6.18
N PRO A 60 -17.61 12.33 -6.06
CA PRO A 60 -17.61 13.05 -4.79
C PRO A 60 -18.49 12.39 -3.72
N GLY A 61 -18.12 12.53 -2.46
CA GLY A 61 -18.89 12.06 -1.32
C GLY A 61 -18.44 12.69 0.01
N PRO A 62 -19.14 12.37 1.13
CA PRO A 62 -18.91 13.03 2.43
C PRO A 62 -17.49 12.87 3.00
N PHE A 63 -16.78 11.79 2.65
CA PHE A 63 -15.40 11.55 3.11
C PHE A 63 -14.34 12.15 2.16
N GLY A 64 -14.75 12.58 0.95
CA GLY A 64 -13.86 13.03 -0.13
C GLY A 64 -14.27 12.42 -1.48
N GLY A 65 -13.30 12.23 -2.38
CA GLY A 65 -13.55 11.70 -3.73
C GLY A 65 -13.21 10.22 -3.86
N ARG A 66 -14.14 9.40 -4.37
CA ARG A 66 -13.93 7.98 -4.66
C ARG A 66 -13.38 7.80 -6.08
N ALA A 67 -12.19 7.21 -6.22
CA ALA A 67 -11.59 6.85 -7.49
C ALA A 67 -11.98 5.44 -7.94
N PHE A 68 -12.28 5.29 -9.23
CA PHE A 68 -12.46 4.02 -9.93
C PHE A 68 -11.73 4.06 -11.27
N ILE A 69 -10.47 3.64 -11.33
CA ILE A 69 -9.62 3.86 -12.49
C ILE A 69 -9.21 2.50 -13.07
N GLY A 70 -9.66 2.23 -14.30
CA GLY A 70 -9.32 1.00 -15.02
C GLY A 70 -7.92 1.06 -15.65
N PHE A 71 -7.32 -0.11 -15.83
CA PHE A 71 -6.04 -0.27 -16.52
C PHE A 71 -6.25 -0.70 -17.97
N LEU A 72 -5.50 -0.07 -18.86
CA LEU A 72 -5.41 -0.36 -20.30
C LEU A 72 -4.24 -1.30 -20.62
N GLY A 73 -3.39 -1.61 -19.66
CA GLY A 73 -2.26 -2.52 -19.80
C GLY A 73 -1.01 -1.97 -19.14
N GLY A 74 0.15 -2.37 -19.65
CA GLY A 74 1.45 -2.01 -19.11
C GLY A 74 2.40 -3.19 -19.09
N ASN A 75 3.49 -3.07 -18.34
CA ASN A 75 4.52 -4.10 -18.29
C ASN A 75 5.30 -4.10 -16.97
N LEU A 76 5.90 -5.24 -16.68
CA LEU A 76 6.95 -5.39 -15.68
C LEU A 76 8.28 -5.61 -16.39
N THR A 77 9.29 -4.85 -15.96
CA THR A 77 10.69 -5.07 -16.37
C THR A 77 11.53 -5.44 -15.17
N ASN A 78 12.47 -6.35 -15.36
CA ASN A 78 13.46 -6.69 -14.35
C ASN A 78 14.21 -5.42 -13.90
N SER A 79 14.17 -5.12 -12.60
CA SER A 79 14.76 -3.87 -12.09
C SER A 79 16.29 -3.82 -12.16
N SER A 80 16.95 -4.97 -12.35
CA SER A 80 18.41 -5.07 -12.45
C SER A 80 18.88 -5.12 -13.91
N THR A 81 18.17 -5.84 -14.79
CA THR A 81 18.57 -6.03 -16.20
C THR A 81 17.84 -5.13 -17.18
N GLY A 82 16.66 -4.62 -16.81
CA GLY A 82 15.77 -3.87 -17.69
C GLY A 82 14.98 -4.73 -18.69
N GLU A 83 15.13 -6.06 -18.64
CA GLU A 83 14.43 -6.98 -19.55
C GLU A 83 12.93 -7.03 -19.26
N LEU A 84 12.12 -7.22 -20.31
CA LEU A 84 10.67 -7.38 -20.20
C LEU A 84 10.32 -8.77 -19.65
N GLU A 85 9.65 -8.79 -18.51
CA GLU A 85 9.34 -10.01 -17.74
C GLU A 85 7.86 -10.37 -17.80
N ALA A 86 6.99 -9.36 -17.88
CA ALA A 86 5.56 -9.59 -18.03
C ALA A 86 4.83 -8.42 -18.68
N GLU A 87 3.67 -8.71 -19.25
CA GLU A 87 2.71 -7.72 -19.72
C GLU A 87 1.52 -7.67 -18.76
N ILE A 88 1.05 -6.47 -18.44
CA ILE A 88 -0.17 -6.27 -17.64
C ILE A 88 -1.37 -6.42 -18.57
N LEU A 89 -2.32 -7.28 -18.18
CA LEU A 89 -3.49 -7.57 -19.01
C LEU A 89 -4.46 -6.38 -19.02
N PRO A 90 -4.92 -5.94 -20.20
CA PRO A 90 -5.90 -4.86 -20.30
C PRO A 90 -7.25 -5.27 -19.70
N GLY A 91 -7.89 -4.34 -19.00
CA GLY A 91 -9.26 -4.54 -18.47
C GLY A 91 -9.38 -5.48 -17.27
N VAL A 92 -8.28 -6.03 -16.75
CA VAL A 92 -8.28 -6.90 -15.57
C VAL A 92 -7.65 -6.17 -14.38
N GLY A 93 -8.50 -5.72 -13.47
CA GLY A 93 -8.11 -4.96 -12.29
C GLY A 93 -8.28 -3.45 -12.47
N GLY A 94 -7.58 -2.69 -11.64
CA GLY A 94 -7.63 -1.23 -11.59
C GLY A 94 -7.29 -0.69 -10.20
N GLU A 95 -7.46 0.61 -10.06
CA GLU A 95 -7.34 1.35 -8.82
C GLU A 95 -8.72 1.71 -8.28
N PHE A 96 -8.99 1.28 -7.06
CA PHE A 96 -10.17 1.66 -6.30
C PHE A 96 -9.74 2.33 -5.01
N GLY A 97 -10.16 3.57 -4.75
CA GLY A 97 -9.66 4.27 -3.57
C GLY A 97 -10.45 5.50 -3.18
N ILE A 98 -10.12 6.09 -2.03
CA ILE A 98 -10.69 7.36 -1.56
C ILE A 98 -9.60 8.37 -1.31
N LEU A 99 -9.69 9.50 -2.00
CA LEU A 99 -8.97 10.69 -1.62
C LEU A 99 -9.77 11.41 -0.53
N SER A 100 -9.24 11.38 0.69
CA SER A 100 -9.89 11.99 1.85
C SER A 100 -9.81 13.51 1.80
N ALA A 101 -10.95 14.18 1.99
CA ALA A 101 -11.01 15.63 2.06
C ALA A 101 -10.41 16.20 3.36
N SER A 102 -10.37 15.41 4.44
CA SER A 102 -9.95 15.89 5.77
C SER A 102 -8.44 15.89 5.96
N ASN A 103 -7.72 14.95 5.34
CA ASN A 103 -6.27 14.81 5.53
C ASN A 103 -5.47 14.75 4.21
N GLY A 104 -6.14 14.83 3.05
CA GLY A 104 -5.50 14.78 1.73
C GLY A 104 -4.82 13.44 1.42
N LYS A 105 -5.08 12.39 2.21
CA LYS A 105 -4.53 11.05 2.00
C LYS A 105 -5.37 10.29 0.99
N PHE A 106 -4.69 9.52 0.17
CA PHE A 106 -5.32 8.62 -0.78
C PHE A 106 -5.21 7.19 -0.27
N TYR A 107 -6.35 6.59 0.07
CA TYR A 107 -6.44 5.19 0.52
C TYR A 107 -6.84 4.34 -0.67
N VAL A 108 -6.00 3.40 -1.08
CA VAL A 108 -6.15 2.68 -2.36
C VAL A 108 -6.12 1.18 -2.17
N ASP A 109 -6.92 0.49 -2.97
CA ASP A 109 -6.86 -0.93 -3.28
C ASP A 109 -6.56 -1.01 -4.79
N VAL A 110 -5.41 -1.59 -5.12
CA VAL A 110 -4.93 -1.73 -6.49
C VAL A 110 -4.81 -3.19 -6.80
N SER A 111 -5.34 -3.60 -7.94
CA SER A 111 -5.17 -4.96 -8.43
C SER A 111 -4.93 -4.98 -9.92
N PHE A 112 -4.16 -5.95 -10.41
CA PHE A 112 -3.97 -6.19 -11.83
C PHE A 112 -3.55 -7.62 -12.10
N ALA A 113 -3.92 -8.12 -13.26
CA ALA A 113 -3.38 -9.38 -13.77
C ALA A 113 -2.23 -9.11 -14.74
N LEU A 114 -1.29 -10.04 -14.80
CA LEU A 114 -0.17 -10.01 -15.73
C LEU A 114 0.04 -11.38 -16.34
N GLN A 115 0.73 -11.41 -17.49
CA GLN A 115 1.18 -12.62 -18.16
C GLN A 115 2.70 -12.59 -18.29
N TRP A 116 3.36 -13.64 -17.81
CA TRP A 116 4.82 -13.76 -17.89
C TRP A 116 5.27 -14.03 -19.34
N THR A 117 6.37 -13.41 -19.75
CA THR A 117 6.87 -13.54 -21.13
C THR A 117 7.53 -14.89 -21.39
N ASP A 118 8.15 -15.49 -20.38
CA ASP A 118 8.94 -16.72 -20.48
C ASP A 118 8.07 -17.99 -20.51
N ASP A 119 7.09 -18.11 -19.62
CA ASP A 119 6.27 -19.32 -19.47
C ASP A 119 4.79 -19.13 -19.82
N GLN A 120 4.39 -17.90 -20.18
CA GLN A 120 3.03 -17.53 -20.59
C GLN A 120 1.95 -17.77 -19.53
N THR A 121 2.32 -18.10 -18.29
CA THR A 121 1.39 -18.24 -17.18
C THR A 121 0.99 -16.88 -16.64
N PHE A 122 -0.07 -16.86 -15.83
CA PHE A 122 -0.63 -15.63 -15.29
C PHE A 122 -0.21 -15.41 -13.84
N ALA A 123 -0.18 -14.14 -13.45
CA ALA A 123 -0.21 -13.76 -12.05
C ALA A 123 -1.29 -12.71 -11.79
N PHE A 124 -1.83 -12.71 -10.59
CA PHE A 124 -2.69 -11.67 -10.07
C PHE A 124 -1.99 -10.95 -8.92
N VAL A 125 -1.84 -9.65 -9.03
CA VAL A 125 -1.24 -8.80 -8.00
C VAL A 125 -2.35 -8.00 -7.34
N LYS A 126 -2.34 -7.98 -6.01
CA LYS A 126 -3.23 -7.12 -5.21
C LYS A 126 -2.42 -6.37 -4.16
N GLN A 127 -2.75 -5.10 -3.97
CA GLN A 127 -2.16 -4.21 -3.00
C GLN A 127 -3.24 -3.39 -2.29
N GLN A 128 -3.11 -3.26 -0.97
CA GLN A 128 -3.70 -2.16 -0.22
C GLN A 128 -2.66 -1.15 0.22
N GLY A 129 -2.97 0.14 0.06
CA GLY A 129 -2.00 1.20 0.27
C GLY A 129 -2.58 2.52 0.75
N ILE A 130 -1.67 3.39 1.16
CA ILE A 130 -1.94 4.79 1.42
C ILE A 130 -0.93 5.63 0.66
N GLY A 131 -1.35 6.81 0.26
CA GLY A 131 -0.43 7.86 -0.11
C GLY A 131 -1.09 9.21 -0.15
N SER A 132 -0.78 9.98 -1.16
CA SER A 132 -1.17 11.39 -1.24
C SER A 132 -1.27 11.85 -2.68
N GLN A 133 -2.19 12.78 -2.90
CA GLN A 133 -2.20 13.60 -4.09
C GLN A 133 -1.25 14.78 -3.88
N LEU A 134 -0.22 14.84 -4.71
CA LEU A 134 0.68 15.98 -4.80
C LEU A 134 0.22 16.87 -5.95
N ARG A 135 0.16 18.18 -5.71
CA ARG A 135 -0.09 19.17 -6.75
C ARG A 135 1.16 20.02 -6.92
N ARG A 136 1.79 19.98 -8.09
CA ARG A 136 2.91 20.85 -8.46
C ARG A 136 2.56 21.62 -9.71
N SER A 137 2.30 22.91 -9.54
CA SER A 137 1.77 23.78 -10.60
C SER A 137 0.45 23.22 -11.14
N ASN A 138 0.41 22.81 -12.40
CA ASN A 138 -0.76 22.19 -13.02
C ASN A 138 -0.76 20.65 -12.84
N ILE A 139 0.37 20.04 -12.46
CA ILE A 139 0.52 18.60 -12.40
C ILE A 139 -0.16 18.06 -11.14
N ILE A 140 -1.12 17.16 -11.34
CA ILE A 140 -1.62 16.29 -10.30
C ILE A 140 -0.82 14.99 -10.36
N CYS A 141 -0.35 14.55 -9.20
CA CYS A 141 0.39 13.32 -9.07
C CYS A 141 -0.19 12.50 -7.92
N HIS A 142 -0.52 11.24 -8.19
CA HIS A 142 -0.92 10.30 -7.15
C HIS A 142 0.29 9.45 -6.80
N THR A 143 0.68 9.50 -5.54
CA THR A 143 1.70 8.60 -4.98
C THR A 143 1.00 7.70 -3.99
N TYR A 144 1.34 6.42 -3.99
CA TYR A 144 0.93 5.51 -2.91
C TYR A 144 1.91 4.36 -2.75
N ARG A 145 1.92 3.84 -1.52
CA ARG A 145 2.79 2.74 -1.09
C ARG A 145 1.96 1.71 -0.37
N SER A 146 2.41 0.46 -0.43
CA SER A 146 1.79 -0.65 0.27
C SER A 146 1.81 -0.43 1.78
N LEU A 147 0.73 -0.82 2.45
CA LEU A 147 0.65 -0.79 3.91
C LEU A 147 0.91 -2.14 4.55
N HIS A 148 0.20 -3.19 4.11
CA HIS A 148 0.26 -4.49 4.79
C HIS A 148 -0.11 -5.70 3.94
N ASP A 149 -0.95 -5.54 2.91
CA ASP A 149 -1.41 -6.67 2.06
C ASP A 149 -1.05 -6.40 0.60
N SER A 150 0.22 -6.67 0.27
CA SER A 150 0.69 -6.76 -1.11
C SER A 150 1.10 -8.19 -1.39
N ARG A 151 0.39 -8.81 -2.33
CA ARG A 151 0.60 -10.22 -2.67
C ARG A 151 0.53 -10.44 -4.18
N MET A 152 1.14 -11.54 -4.58
CA MET A 152 1.10 -12.06 -5.94
C MET A 152 0.62 -13.51 -5.89
N GLU A 153 -0.38 -13.82 -6.69
CA GLU A 153 -0.92 -15.16 -6.87
C GLU A 153 -0.51 -15.64 -8.26
N THR A 154 0.28 -16.70 -8.36
CA THR A 154 0.73 -17.24 -9.66
C THR A 154 0.97 -18.74 -9.58
N ASN A 155 0.81 -19.43 -10.70
CA ASN A 155 1.20 -20.84 -10.86
C ASN A 155 2.52 -21.00 -11.64
N SER A 156 3.22 -19.90 -11.98
CA SER A 156 4.57 -19.96 -12.55
C SER A 156 5.54 -20.59 -11.55
N ALA A 157 6.20 -21.68 -11.94
CA ALA A 157 7.20 -22.32 -11.09
C ALA A 157 8.41 -21.41 -10.82
N SER A 158 8.79 -20.59 -11.81
CA SER A 158 9.95 -19.69 -11.73
C SER A 158 9.69 -18.42 -10.90
N ARG A 159 8.44 -18.20 -10.45
CA ARG A 159 8.03 -17.01 -9.69
C ARG A 159 7.46 -17.32 -8.31
N GLN A 160 7.42 -18.58 -7.89
CA GLN A 160 6.94 -18.96 -6.55
C GLN A 160 7.71 -18.25 -5.43
N GLY A 161 9.04 -18.11 -5.56
CA GLY A 161 9.84 -17.40 -4.57
C GLY A 161 9.49 -15.91 -4.40
N ILE A 162 8.80 -15.31 -5.38
CA ILE A 162 8.26 -13.94 -5.27
C ILE A 162 6.84 -14.00 -4.67
N ALA A 163 6.01 -14.92 -5.13
CA ALA A 163 4.63 -15.09 -4.67
C ALA A 163 4.52 -15.45 -3.17
N GLU A 164 5.49 -16.20 -2.65
CA GLU A 164 5.58 -16.62 -1.25
C GLU A 164 6.27 -15.57 -0.36
N ASN A 165 6.74 -14.45 -0.93
CA ASN A 165 7.46 -13.41 -0.21
C ASN A 165 6.54 -12.25 0.21
N VAL A 166 6.98 -11.47 1.19
CA VAL A 166 6.34 -10.18 1.52
C VAL A 166 6.70 -9.18 0.44
N LEU A 167 5.67 -8.65 -0.22
CA LEU A 167 5.85 -7.65 -1.27
C LEU A 167 5.63 -6.23 -0.74
N LEU A 168 6.35 -5.29 -1.34
CA LEU A 168 5.96 -3.88 -1.34
C LEU A 168 5.82 -3.42 -2.79
N LEU A 169 4.77 -2.64 -3.03
CA LEU A 169 4.54 -1.95 -4.28
C LEU A 169 4.40 -0.45 -3.99
N SER A 170 5.16 0.34 -4.75
CA SER A 170 5.14 1.80 -4.73
C SER A 170 4.81 2.28 -6.12
N ILE A 171 3.80 3.16 -6.25
CA ILE A 171 3.34 3.68 -7.54
C ILE A 171 3.28 5.21 -7.51
N LEU A 172 3.57 5.80 -8.66
CA LEU A 172 3.55 7.21 -9.03
C LEU A 172 2.74 7.36 -10.32
N ILE A 173 1.62 8.07 -10.28
CA ILE A 173 0.80 8.36 -11.48
C ILE A 173 0.96 9.83 -11.85
N LEU A 174 1.23 10.11 -13.13
CA LEU A 174 1.40 11.45 -13.65
C LEU A 174 0.18 11.85 -14.51
N THR A 175 -0.70 12.70 -13.98
CA THR A 175 -1.97 13.00 -14.69
C THR A 175 -1.82 13.92 -15.91
N GLU A 176 -0.68 14.61 -16.06
CA GLU A 176 -0.43 15.49 -17.22
C GLU A 176 0.19 14.76 -18.41
N SER A 177 0.63 13.52 -18.21
CA SER A 177 1.06 12.64 -19.29
C SER A 177 -0.14 11.86 -19.86
N SER A 178 -1.34 12.43 -19.85
CA SER A 178 -2.47 11.85 -20.57
C SER A 178 -2.25 12.10 -22.07
N THR A 179 -1.71 11.10 -22.76
CA THR A 179 -1.83 11.06 -24.21
C THR A 179 -3.30 10.75 -24.56
N PRO A 180 -3.73 10.91 -25.82
CA PRO A 180 -5.01 10.36 -26.26
C PRO A 180 -5.17 8.88 -25.91
N ASP A 181 -4.05 8.17 -25.73
CA ASP A 181 -3.97 6.73 -25.56
C ASP A 181 -3.98 6.27 -24.08
N GLY A 182 -3.81 7.18 -23.11
CA GLY A 182 -3.90 6.85 -21.68
C GLY A 182 -3.08 7.73 -20.75
N THR A 183 -3.26 7.54 -19.45
CA THR A 183 -2.44 8.14 -18.40
C THR A 183 -1.38 7.14 -17.93
N ILE A 184 -0.12 7.56 -17.82
CA ILE A 184 0.98 6.67 -17.45
C ILE A 184 1.25 6.71 -15.94
N GLY A 185 1.35 5.53 -15.34
CA GLY A 185 1.85 5.29 -14.00
C GLY A 185 3.18 4.54 -14.03
N TYR A 186 4.07 4.89 -13.11
CA TYR A 186 5.33 4.20 -12.88
C TYR A 186 5.32 3.61 -11.48
N GLY A 187 5.87 2.43 -11.31
CA GLY A 187 5.95 1.80 -10.01
C GLY A 187 7.13 0.85 -9.89
N ARG A 188 7.24 0.26 -8.71
CA ARG A 188 8.27 -0.73 -8.41
C ARG A 188 7.76 -1.73 -7.39
N ILE A 189 8.00 -3.02 -7.68
CA ILE A 189 7.77 -4.15 -6.78
C ILE A 189 9.07 -4.48 -6.07
N PHE A 190 8.98 -4.68 -4.76
CA PHE A 190 10.08 -5.09 -3.90
C PHE A 190 9.72 -6.38 -3.16
N THR A 191 10.73 -7.18 -2.84
CA THR A 191 10.61 -8.37 -1.98
C THR A 191 11.39 -8.16 -0.69
N LYS A 192 10.92 -8.74 0.41
CA LYS A 192 11.63 -8.72 1.70
C LYS A 192 12.90 -9.57 1.61
N THR A 193 14.00 -9.04 2.13
CA THR A 193 15.32 -9.69 2.15
C THR A 193 15.85 -9.99 3.54
N SER A 194 15.42 -9.22 4.54
CA SER A 194 15.73 -9.49 5.95
C SER A 194 15.10 -10.82 6.39
N PRO A 195 15.73 -11.58 7.29
CA PRO A 195 15.14 -12.82 7.78
C PRO A 195 13.87 -12.57 8.59
N ASP A 196 13.10 -13.63 8.83
CA ASP A 196 11.96 -13.58 9.74
C ASP A 196 12.42 -13.44 11.20
N PRO A 197 11.56 -12.90 12.08
CA PRO A 197 11.80 -12.95 13.51
C PRO A 197 12.10 -14.37 13.99
N THR A 198 13.08 -14.52 14.87
CA THR A 198 13.49 -15.82 15.41
C THR A 198 13.54 -15.80 16.93
N ILE A 199 13.43 -16.98 17.52
CA ILE A 199 13.68 -17.24 18.94
C ILE A 199 14.91 -18.14 19.03
N SER A 200 15.99 -17.68 19.66
CA SER A 200 17.17 -18.52 19.88
C SER A 200 16.91 -19.49 21.02
N SER A 201 17.14 -20.78 20.79
CA SER A 201 17.09 -21.85 21.80
C SER A 201 18.23 -21.77 22.79
#